data_AF-A0ABD2W5H0-F1
#
_entry.id   AF-A0ABD2W5H0-F1
#
_cell.length_a   1.000
_cell.length_b   1.000
_cell.length_c   1.000
_cell.angle_alpha   90.00
_cell.angle_beta   90.00
_cell.angle_gamma   90.00
#
_symmetry.space_group_name_H-M   'P 1'
#
loop_
_entity.id
_entity.type
_entity.pdbx_description
1 polymer ?
#
loop_
_entity_poly.entity_id
_entity_poly.type
_entity_poly.pdbx_seq_one_letter_code
_entity_poly.pdbx_strand_id
1 'polypeptide(L)'
;MNHTGANKFVHSIKVPKLFKEATKIVKKVAVDGASFKSLTANPRHPNVQGIYALVSETLRHSKELQYILDYSKILIENPRFDPWLARVLITELLWGKKVLKSEAIPIVTVLSYKEKLLKALEQISDAVADPSDKKKGNLYIVYMNLL
;
A
#
# COMPACT_ATOMS: atom_id res chain seq x y z
N MET A 1 -36.07 3.50 38.32
CA MET A 1 -34.97 2.68 37.75
C MET A 1 -35.14 2.68 36.24
N ASN A 2 -34.37 3.48 35.50
CA ASN A 2 -34.43 3.50 34.03
C ASN A 2 -33.08 3.06 33.48
N HIS A 3 -33.03 1.83 33.01
CA HIS A 3 -31.93 1.29 32.22
C HIS A 3 -32.14 1.74 30.77
N THR A 4 -31.24 2.58 30.25
CA THR A 4 -31.07 2.73 28.80
C THR A 4 -29.60 3.01 28.52
N GLY A 5 -28.78 1.96 28.69
CA GLY A 5 -27.42 1.95 28.18
C GLY A 5 -27.46 1.86 26.67
N ALA A 6 -27.59 3.00 25.99
CA ALA A 6 -27.39 3.09 24.55
C ALA A 6 -25.93 2.72 24.25
N ASN A 7 -25.71 1.47 23.83
CA ASN A 7 -24.43 1.00 23.36
C ASN A 7 -24.11 1.74 22.04
N LYS A 8 -23.54 2.94 22.15
CA LYS A 8 -23.07 3.73 21.01
C LYS A 8 -21.87 3.00 20.42
N PHE A 9 -22.12 2.11 19.45
CA PHE A 9 -21.08 1.52 18.63
C PHE A 9 -20.21 2.64 18.05
N VAL A 10 -18.99 2.76 18.56
CA VAL A 10 -18.00 3.72 18.07
C VAL A 10 -17.75 3.38 16.61
N HIS A 11 -18.11 4.29 15.71
CA HIS A 11 -17.94 4.07 14.29
C HIS A 11 -16.45 4.01 13.98
N SER A 12 -16.00 2.87 13.42
CA SER A 12 -14.62 2.72 12.97
C SER A 12 -14.24 3.86 12.01
N ILE A 13 -13.07 4.45 12.23
CA ILE A 13 -12.52 5.48 11.36
C ILE A 13 -12.34 4.88 9.97
N LYS A 14 -13.01 5.51 8.99
CA LYS A 14 -13.03 5.01 7.63
C LYS A 14 -11.69 5.26 6.96
N VAL A 15 -11.19 4.26 6.23
CA VAL A 15 -10.05 4.42 5.32
C VAL A 15 -10.36 5.53 4.30
N PRO A 16 -9.41 6.46 4.02
CA PRO A 16 -9.57 7.51 3.01
C PRO A 16 -10.02 6.97 1.64
N LYS A 17 -10.91 7.72 0.97
CA LYS A 17 -11.52 7.31 -0.31
C LYS A 17 -10.47 7.02 -1.39
N LEU A 18 -9.37 7.77 -1.43
CA LEU A 18 -8.28 7.58 -2.39
C LEU A 18 -7.76 6.14 -2.37
N PHE A 19 -7.46 5.58 -1.19
CA PHE A 19 -6.96 4.22 -1.07
C PHE A 19 -8.01 3.19 -1.46
N LYS A 20 -9.28 3.41 -1.09
CA LYS A 20 -10.37 2.51 -1.50
C LYS A 20 -10.55 2.46 -3.01
N GLU A 21 -10.48 3.59 -3.69
CA GLU A 21 -10.59 3.63 -5.16
C GLU A 21 -9.36 3.00 -5.82
N ALA A 22 -8.15 3.29 -5.33
CA ALA A 22 -6.93 2.64 -5.83
C ALA A 22 -7.00 1.10 -5.66
N THR A 23 -7.42 0.61 -4.50
CA THR A 23 -7.59 -0.84 -4.23
C THR A 23 -8.54 -1.51 -5.23
N LYS A 24 -9.70 -0.88 -5.52
CA LYS A 24 -10.65 -1.42 -6.51
C LYS A 24 -10.00 -1.53 -7.89
N ILE A 25 -9.26 -0.51 -8.32
CA ILE A 25 -8.64 -0.48 -9.64
C ILE A 25 -7.49 -1.50 -9.71
N VAL A 26 -6.57 -1.53 -8.73
CA VAL A 26 -5.49 -2.53 -8.68
C VAL A 26 -6.06 -3.94 -8.77
N LYS A 27 -7.08 -4.25 -7.97
CA LYS A 27 -7.73 -5.57 -7.98
C LYS A 27 -8.30 -5.91 -9.35
N LYS A 28 -9.03 -4.99 -9.99
CA LYS A 28 -9.61 -5.21 -11.33
C LYS A 28 -8.54 -5.40 -12.39
N VAL A 29 -7.48 -4.60 -12.40
CA VAL A 29 -6.39 -4.74 -13.39
C VAL A 29 -5.66 -6.07 -13.20
N ALA A 30 -5.34 -6.43 -11.95
CA ALA A 30 -4.57 -7.63 -11.65
C ALA A 30 -5.36 -8.94 -11.84
N VAL A 31 -6.68 -8.93 -11.59
CA VAL A 31 -7.52 -10.14 -11.68
C VAL A 31 -8.21 -10.25 -13.04
N ASP A 32 -8.79 -9.17 -13.55
CA ASP A 32 -9.65 -9.20 -14.74
C ASP A 32 -8.89 -8.87 -16.03
N GLY A 33 -7.59 -8.58 -15.95
CA GLY A 33 -6.78 -8.15 -17.09
C GLY A 33 -7.24 -6.82 -17.70
N ALA A 34 -8.08 -6.07 -16.99
CA ALA A 34 -8.67 -4.83 -17.48
C ALA A 34 -7.58 -3.78 -17.77
N SER A 35 -7.74 -3.06 -18.89
CA SER A 35 -6.83 -1.96 -19.21
C SER A 35 -6.95 -0.86 -18.15
N PHE A 36 -5.83 -0.53 -17.52
CA PHE A 36 -5.75 0.56 -16.55
C PHE A 36 -6.24 1.91 -17.12
N LYS A 37 -6.09 2.10 -18.44
CA LYS A 37 -6.55 3.30 -19.16
C LYS A 37 -8.07 3.38 -19.28
N SER A 38 -8.78 2.24 -19.35
CA SER A 38 -10.25 2.22 -19.40
C SER A 38 -10.88 2.44 -18.02
N LEU A 39 -10.24 1.96 -16.96
CA LEU A 39 -10.74 2.10 -15.57
C LEU A 39 -10.56 3.50 -14.99
N THR A 40 -9.67 4.31 -15.57
CA THR A 40 -9.39 5.69 -15.14
C THR A 40 -10.07 6.75 -16.02
N ALA A 41 -10.79 6.34 -17.07
CA ALA A 41 -11.41 7.23 -18.05
C ALA A 41 -12.59 8.07 -17.52
N ASN A 42 -13.14 7.76 -16.33
CA ASN A 42 -14.18 8.57 -15.72
C ASN A 42 -14.06 8.62 -14.18
N PRO A 43 -13.11 9.39 -13.64
CA PRO A 43 -12.77 9.35 -12.24
C PRO A 43 -13.69 10.28 -11.44
N ARG A 44 -14.56 9.71 -10.61
CA ARG A 44 -15.43 10.45 -9.66
C ARG A 44 -14.67 10.99 -8.42
N HIS A 45 -13.34 11.11 -8.48
CA HIS A 45 -12.51 11.47 -7.33
C HIS A 45 -11.73 12.76 -7.63
N PRO A 46 -11.67 13.73 -6.69
CA PRO A 46 -10.99 15.02 -6.92
C PRO A 46 -9.48 14.87 -7.17
N ASN A 47 -8.87 13.79 -6.65
CA ASN A 47 -7.45 13.49 -6.87
C ASN A 47 -7.28 12.26 -7.78
N VAL A 48 -7.53 12.45 -9.07
CA VAL A 48 -7.38 11.41 -10.10
C VAL A 48 -5.91 11.02 -10.28
N GLN A 49 -5.03 12.02 -10.37
CA GLN A 49 -3.61 11.82 -10.64
C GLN A 49 -2.95 11.02 -9.52
N GLY A 50 -3.30 11.30 -8.26
CA GLY A 50 -2.82 10.53 -7.12
C GLY A 50 -3.29 9.07 -7.14
N ILE A 51 -4.53 8.80 -7.56
CA ILE A 51 -5.00 7.42 -7.77
C ILE A 51 -4.20 6.77 -8.90
N TYR A 52 -4.02 7.46 -10.02
CA TYR A 52 -3.28 6.93 -11.15
C TYR A 52 -1.84 6.55 -10.76
N ALA A 53 -1.14 7.48 -10.11
CA ALA A 53 0.23 7.26 -9.65
C ALA A 53 0.32 6.08 -8.68
N LEU A 54 -0.57 6.03 -7.68
CA LEU A 54 -0.57 4.97 -6.68
C LEU A 54 -0.87 3.60 -7.27
N VAL A 55 -1.89 3.49 -8.12
CA VAL A 55 -2.21 2.23 -8.82
C VAL A 55 -1.05 1.78 -9.70
N SER A 56 -0.49 2.69 -10.52
CA SER A 56 0.63 2.38 -11.41
C SER A 56 1.81 1.81 -10.63
N GLU A 57 2.15 2.46 -9.53
CA GLU A 57 3.28 2.09 -8.69
C GLU A 57 3.03 0.75 -7.97
N THR A 58 1.79 0.51 -7.50
CA THR A 58 1.42 -0.78 -6.89
C THR A 58 1.52 -1.93 -7.89
N LEU A 59 1.08 -1.74 -9.13
CA LEU A 59 1.18 -2.77 -10.16
C LEU A 59 2.64 -3.02 -10.59
N ARG A 60 3.42 -1.93 -10.71
CA ARG A 60 4.84 -1.97 -11.08
C ARG A 60 5.68 -2.80 -10.10
N HIS A 61 5.40 -2.69 -8.81
CA HIS A 61 6.10 -3.42 -7.74
C HIS A 61 5.36 -4.68 -7.27
N SER A 62 4.51 -5.27 -8.10
CA SER A 62 3.65 -6.39 -7.69
C SER A 62 4.44 -7.60 -7.14
N LYS A 63 5.62 -7.88 -7.72
CA LYS A 63 6.52 -8.97 -7.28
C LYS A 63 7.19 -8.62 -5.95
N GLU A 64 7.75 -7.42 -5.83
CA GLU A 64 8.36 -6.91 -4.61
C GLU A 64 7.34 -6.88 -3.46
N LEU A 65 6.12 -6.43 -3.73
CA LEU A 65 5.02 -6.44 -2.77
C LEU A 65 4.66 -7.85 -2.32
N GLN A 66 4.69 -8.85 -3.21
CA GLN A 66 4.45 -10.24 -2.80
C GLN A 66 5.50 -10.68 -1.78
N TYR A 67 6.78 -10.47 -2.08
CA TYR A 67 7.87 -10.78 -1.16
C TYR A 67 7.72 -10.04 0.18
N ILE A 68 7.42 -8.74 0.15
CA ILE A 68 7.27 -7.92 1.36
C ILE A 68 6.10 -8.43 2.24
N LEU A 69 4.98 -8.82 1.63
CA LEU A 69 3.84 -9.38 2.36
C LEU A 69 4.22 -10.72 3.03
N ASP A 70 4.91 -11.59 2.30
CA ASP A 70 5.33 -12.91 2.81
C ASP A 70 6.37 -12.78 3.93
N TYR A 71 7.36 -11.91 3.73
CA TYR A 71 8.41 -11.63 4.72
C TYR A 71 7.84 -11.02 6.01
N SER A 72 6.98 -10.01 5.88
CA SER A 72 6.41 -9.29 7.03
C SER A 72 5.36 -10.09 7.79
N LYS A 73 4.78 -11.13 7.15
CA LYS A 73 3.66 -11.94 7.66
C LYS A 73 2.42 -11.13 8.04
N ILE A 74 2.31 -9.89 7.55
CA ILE A 74 1.26 -8.95 7.95
C ILE A 74 -0.15 -9.51 7.71
N LEU A 75 -0.37 -10.26 6.63
CA LEU A 75 -1.67 -10.87 6.31
C LEU A 75 -1.94 -12.16 7.09
N ILE A 76 -0.89 -12.86 7.54
CA ILE A 76 -1.02 -14.04 8.40
C ILE A 76 -1.42 -13.60 9.81
N GLU A 77 -0.74 -12.58 10.33
CA GLU A 77 -0.99 -12.01 11.65
C GLU A 77 -2.31 -11.20 11.68
N ASN A 78 -2.78 -10.71 10.52
CA ASN A 78 -4.03 -9.94 10.39
C ASN A 78 -4.94 -10.53 9.27
N PRO A 79 -5.58 -11.69 9.49
CA PRO A 79 -6.30 -12.42 8.43
C PRO A 79 -7.53 -11.69 7.88
N ARG A 80 -8.06 -10.69 8.59
CA ARG A 80 -9.17 -9.83 8.13
C ARG A 80 -8.69 -8.64 7.29
N PHE A 81 -7.38 -8.43 7.16
CA PHE A 81 -6.85 -7.33 6.38
C PHE A 81 -6.92 -7.69 4.90
N ASP A 82 -7.68 -6.89 4.14
CA ASP A 82 -7.78 -7.05 2.69
C ASP A 82 -6.39 -6.99 2.02
N PRO A 83 -5.95 -8.05 1.30
CA PRO A 83 -4.62 -8.11 0.71
C PRO A 83 -4.36 -7.02 -0.34
N TRP A 84 -5.39 -6.58 -1.07
CA TRP A 84 -5.24 -5.55 -2.09
C TRP A 84 -5.08 -4.16 -1.47
N LEU A 85 -5.79 -3.88 -0.38
CA LEU A 85 -5.61 -2.67 0.41
C LEU A 85 -4.23 -2.66 1.08
N ALA A 86 -3.76 -3.80 1.60
CA ALA A 86 -2.41 -3.91 2.15
C ALA A 86 -1.35 -3.52 1.11
N ARG A 87 -1.43 -4.07 -0.11
CA ARG A 87 -0.52 -3.72 -1.22
C ARG A 87 -0.51 -2.22 -1.52
N VAL A 88 -1.69 -1.60 -1.61
CA VAL A 88 -1.83 -0.16 -1.89
C VAL A 88 -1.24 0.69 -0.78
N LEU A 89 -1.53 0.37 0.49
CA LEU A 89 -1.03 1.12 1.64
C LEU A 89 0.49 0.98 1.83
N ILE A 90 1.01 -0.23 1.64
CA ILE A 90 2.46 -0.49 1.65
C ILE A 90 3.14 0.28 0.50
N THR A 91 2.52 0.32 -0.69
CA THR A 91 3.04 1.11 -1.81
C THR A 91 3.15 2.59 -1.45
N GLU A 92 2.09 3.18 -0.90
CA GLU A 92 2.10 4.59 -0.50
C GLU A 92 3.19 4.88 0.56
N LEU A 93 3.41 3.95 1.48
CA LEU A 93 4.42 4.06 2.53
C LEU A 93 5.87 3.92 2.01
N LEU A 94 6.14 3.04 1.04
CA LEU A 94 7.51 2.75 0.60
C LEU A 94 7.94 3.60 -0.60
N TRP A 95 7.04 3.80 -1.57
CA TRP A 95 7.35 4.47 -2.85
C TRP A 95 6.47 5.66 -3.19
N GLY A 96 5.27 5.76 -2.59
CA GLY A 96 4.37 6.90 -2.77
C GLY A 96 4.81 8.12 -1.97
N LYS A 97 3.88 8.71 -1.23
CA LYS A 97 4.18 9.91 -0.40
C LYS A 97 5.04 9.61 0.83
N LYS A 98 5.32 8.35 1.11
CA LYS A 98 6.10 7.87 2.27
C LYS A 98 5.49 8.21 3.62
N VAL A 99 4.22 8.59 3.63
CA VAL A 99 3.48 8.99 4.82
C VAL A 99 2.04 8.51 4.70
N LEU A 100 1.54 7.88 5.75
CA LEU A 100 0.12 7.56 5.91
C LEU A 100 -0.44 8.39 7.08
N LYS A 101 -1.40 9.28 6.81
CA LYS A 101 -2.04 10.12 7.84
C LYS A 101 -3.50 9.70 8.01
N SER A 102 -3.75 8.76 8.91
CA SER A 102 -5.10 8.36 9.32
C SER A 102 -5.01 7.40 10.51
N GLU A 103 -6.02 7.43 11.37
CA GLU A 103 -6.21 6.48 12.47
C GLU A 103 -7.07 5.27 12.05
N ALA A 104 -7.43 5.16 10.76
CA ALA A 104 -8.13 3.98 10.26
C ALA A 104 -7.29 2.71 10.52
N ILE A 105 -7.92 1.68 11.08
CA ILE A 105 -7.24 0.45 11.53
C ILE A 105 -6.27 -0.12 10.46
N PRO A 106 -6.65 -0.29 9.18
CA PRO A 106 -5.72 -0.80 8.16
C PRO A 106 -4.44 0.03 7.98
N ILE A 107 -4.53 1.35 8.18
CA ILE A 107 -3.39 2.25 8.09
C ILE A 107 -2.50 2.11 9.32
N VAL A 108 -3.10 2.08 10.52
CA VAL A 108 -2.37 1.85 11.77
C VAL A 108 -1.65 0.50 11.73
N THR A 109 -2.31 -0.55 11.22
CA THR A 109 -1.70 -1.87 11.01
C THR A 109 -0.50 -1.76 10.08
N VAL A 110 -0.58 -1.11 8.92
CA VAL A 110 0.60 -0.98 8.04
C VAL A 110 1.73 -0.19 8.70
N LEU A 111 1.40 0.87 9.44
CA LEU A 111 2.39 1.68 10.16
C LEU A 111 3.10 0.87 11.26
N SER A 112 2.40 -0.01 11.97
CA SER A 112 3.02 -0.86 13.01
C SER A 112 4.00 -1.90 12.44
N TYR A 113 3.95 -2.18 11.13
CA TYR A 113 4.88 -3.09 10.45
C TYR A 113 5.99 -2.34 9.69
N LYS A 114 6.04 -1.00 9.75
CA LYS A 114 6.94 -0.16 8.94
C LYS A 114 8.38 -0.66 8.92
N GLU A 115 8.97 -0.99 10.07
CA GLU A 115 10.35 -1.48 10.16
C GLU A 115 10.54 -2.82 9.44
N LYS A 116 9.64 -3.79 9.64
CA LYS A 116 9.67 -5.08 8.93
C LYS A 116 9.53 -4.91 7.42
N LEU A 117 8.68 -3.97 6.98
CA LEU A 117 8.44 -3.68 5.57
C LEU A 117 9.67 -3.04 4.90
N LEU A 118 10.35 -2.12 5.59
CA LEU A 118 11.60 -1.50 5.11
C LEU A 118 12.73 -2.54 5.04
N LYS A 119 12.89 -3.37 6.08
CA LYS A 119 13.88 -4.45 6.06
C LYS A 119 13.64 -5.43 4.90
N ALA A 120 12.38 -5.79 4.63
CA ALA A 120 12.06 -6.63 3.48
C ALA A 120 12.47 -5.98 2.15
N LEU A 121 12.30 -4.65 2.04
CA LEU A 121 12.70 -3.90 0.84
C LEU A 121 14.23 -3.88 0.65
N GLU A 122 15.00 -3.75 1.73
CA GLU A 122 16.47 -3.81 1.70
C GLU A 122 16.98 -5.18 1.24
N GLN A 123 16.36 -6.27 1.71
CA GLN A 123 16.73 -7.62 1.28
C GLN A 123 16.48 -7.84 -0.23
N ILE A 124 15.46 -7.20 -0.80
CA ILE A 124 15.25 -7.21 -2.25
C ILE A 124 16.38 -6.46 -2.96
N SER A 125 16.83 -5.30 -2.45
CA SER A 125 17.91 -4.55 -3.11
C SER A 125 19.25 -5.25 -3.06
N ASP A 126 19.58 -5.91 -1.95
CA ASP A 126 20.83 -6.63 -1.79
C ASP A 126 20.89 -7.85 -2.73
N ALA A 127 19.75 -8.49 -2.98
CA ALA A 127 19.64 -9.61 -3.93
C ALA A 127 19.75 -9.18 -5.40
N VAL A 128 19.52 -7.90 -5.72
CA VAL A 128 19.57 -7.34 -7.08
C VAL A 128 20.90 -6.60 -7.34
N ALA A 129 21.80 -6.53 -6.35
CA ALA A 129 23.15 -5.99 -6.49
C ALA A 129 24.10 -6.93 -7.27
N ASP A 130 23.63 -7.50 -8.38
CA ASP A 130 24.49 -7.97 -9.46
C ASP A 130 25.17 -6.74 -10.10
N PRO A 131 26.51 -6.68 -10.17
CA PRO A 131 27.26 -5.52 -10.64
C PRO A 131 27.02 -5.11 -12.11
N SER A 132 26.18 -5.82 -12.89
CA SER A 132 25.96 -5.50 -14.31
C SER A 132 24.79 -4.54 -14.61
N ASP A 133 23.88 -4.22 -13.67
CA ASP A 133 22.62 -3.53 -13.99
C ASP A 133 22.63 -2.00 -13.71
N LYS A 134 23.32 -1.24 -14.58
CA LYS A 134 23.67 0.20 -14.42
C LYS A 134 22.51 1.23 -14.40
N LYS A 135 21.23 0.84 -14.31
CA LYS A 135 20.11 1.81 -14.35
C LYS A 135 19.38 2.05 -13.03
N LYS A 136 19.70 1.33 -11.94
CA LYS A 136 18.99 1.49 -10.65
C LYS A 136 19.72 2.32 -9.59
N GLY A 137 20.98 2.69 -9.82
CA GLY A 137 21.85 3.30 -8.79
C GLY A 137 21.43 4.65 -8.21
N ASN A 138 20.61 5.45 -8.91
CA ASN A 138 20.39 6.85 -8.49
C ASN A 138 19.25 7.06 -7.49
N LEU A 139 18.34 6.09 -7.32
CA LEU A 139 17.26 6.22 -6.33
C LEU A 139 17.72 5.73 -4.94
N TYR A 140 18.59 4.71 -4.89
CA TYR A 140 19.00 4.03 -3.66
C TYR A 140 19.99 4.83 -2.80
N ILE A 141 20.89 5.62 -3.41
CA ILE A 141 21.83 6.46 -2.66
C ILE A 141 21.10 7.50 -1.82
N VAL A 142 19.93 7.98 -2.27
CA VAL A 142 19.13 8.93 -1.47
C VAL A 142 18.50 8.26 -0.24
N TYR A 143 18.13 6.98 -0.31
CA TYR A 143 17.50 6.26 0.81
C TYR A 143 18.47 5.97 1.96
N MET A 144 19.74 5.71 1.68
CA MET A 144 20.77 5.48 2.72
C MET A 144 21.25 6.77 3.39
N ASN A 145 21.02 7.94 2.79
CA ASN A 145 21.46 9.24 3.33
C ASN A 145 20.36 10.01 4.09
N LEU A 146 19.17 9.40 4.27
CA LEU A 146 18.02 10.04 4.94
C LEU A 146 17.55 9.30 6.22
N LEU A 147 18.33 8.32 6.67
CA LEU A 147 18.26 7.69 7.99
C LEU A 147 19.45 8.18 8.83
#